data_AF-D4AEJ6-F1
#
_entry.id   AF-D4AEJ6-F1
#
_cell.length_a   1.000
_cell.length_b   1.000
_cell.length_c   1.000
_cell.angle_alpha   90.00
_cell.angle_beta   90.00
_cell.angle_gamma   90.00
#
_symmetry.space_group_name_H-M   'P 1'
#
loop_
_entity.id
_entity.type
_entity.pdbx_description
1 polymer ?
#
loop_
_entity_poly.entity_id
_entity_poly.type
_entity_poly.pdbx_seq_one_letter_code
_entity_poly.pdbx_strand_id
1 'polypeptide(L)'
;MALLNGLASALESYRGRDRLVRGSVGPWRDRSDLEFGQDSEMRKTGQRGGPKGTDIGRLVSYMRTSYLSLPNCWPYKCVLALQIRTLGYGCQLIGGVLVEQCPSRSEVGRRLLVVSAQLSHCRTVLRLFDDLAMFVYTKQYGLGAEEEDVFIRWLSVLSNMADQLYYPCEHVAWAADAKVLQVDSARWWTLSTAFWSLSLLLGAVKSLWTMLKLRQKLRSPTGHFASQLPRSKWRAVEARIWSEALTLLSNLADLANAVHWLPPGVLWAGCFPPWLVGLMGTISSILSVYQAARAGKQAEVDSP
;
A
#
# COMPACT_ATOMS: atom_id res chain seq x y z
N MET A 1 -11.77 -21.06 6.49
CA MET A 1 -10.63 -21.02 5.54
C MET A 1 -10.91 -20.07 4.36
N ALA A 2 -12.02 -20.21 3.63
CA ALA A 2 -12.38 -19.30 2.53
C ALA A 2 -12.49 -17.82 2.95
N LEU A 3 -13.06 -17.55 4.14
CA LEU A 3 -13.17 -16.20 4.72
C LEU A 3 -11.82 -15.54 5.00
N LEU A 4 -10.83 -16.33 5.45
CA LEU A 4 -9.46 -15.86 5.65
C LEU A 4 -8.78 -15.61 4.31
N ASN A 5 -8.97 -16.47 3.30
CA ASN A 5 -8.33 -16.32 2.00
C ASN A 5 -8.88 -15.14 1.17
N GLY A 6 -10.21 -14.90 1.20
CA GLY A 6 -10.84 -13.80 0.46
C GLY A 6 -10.52 -12.43 1.05
N LEU A 7 -10.59 -12.31 2.39
CA LEU A 7 -10.11 -11.11 3.08
C LEU A 7 -8.61 -10.95 2.94
N ALA A 8 -7.81 -12.02 3.11
CA ALA A 8 -6.36 -11.96 2.91
C ALA A 8 -6.02 -11.47 1.50
N SER A 9 -6.62 -12.00 0.43
CA SER A 9 -6.35 -11.56 -0.94
C SER A 9 -6.71 -10.09 -1.18
N ALA A 10 -7.87 -9.62 -0.67
CA ALA A 10 -8.26 -8.21 -0.76
C ALA A 10 -7.33 -7.29 0.05
N LEU A 11 -6.91 -7.74 1.24
CA LEU A 11 -5.98 -7.04 2.13
C LEU A 11 -4.52 -7.12 1.65
N GLU A 12 -4.14 -8.16 0.91
CA GLU A 12 -2.85 -8.36 0.25
C GLU A 12 -2.73 -7.46 -0.97
N SER A 13 -3.79 -7.39 -1.79
CA SER A 13 -3.91 -6.38 -2.84
C SER A 13 -3.80 -4.97 -2.23
N TYR A 14 -4.37 -4.73 -1.05
CA TYR A 14 -4.19 -3.45 -0.33
C TYR A 14 -2.75 -3.22 0.15
N ARG A 15 -2.06 -4.24 0.68
CA ARG A 15 -0.64 -4.14 1.13
C ARG A 15 0.32 -3.77 0.02
N GLY A 16 0.14 -4.33 -1.18
CA GLY A 16 0.91 -3.89 -2.36
C GLY A 16 0.69 -2.41 -2.70
N ARG A 17 -0.50 -1.87 -2.39
CA ARG A 17 -0.97 -0.52 -2.73
C ARG A 17 -0.74 0.55 -1.65
N ASP A 18 -0.51 0.18 -0.38
CA ASP A 18 -0.36 1.15 0.72
C ASP A 18 1.00 1.88 0.78
N ARG A 19 1.75 1.81 -0.32
CA ARG A 19 2.95 2.57 -0.56
C ARG A 19 2.55 4.02 -0.85
N LEU A 20 3.05 4.95 -0.06
CA LEU A 20 2.98 6.38 -0.35
C LEU A 20 4.27 7.01 0.12
N VAL A 21 4.86 7.79 -0.78
CA VAL A 21 6.04 8.59 -0.55
C VAL A 21 5.60 9.99 -0.12
N ARG A 22 6.33 10.48 0.89
CA ARG A 22 6.38 11.83 1.47
C ARG A 22 5.44 12.87 0.86
N GLY A 23 4.51 13.39 1.66
CA GLY A 23 3.88 14.69 1.38
C GLY A 23 4.95 15.79 1.29
N SER A 24 4.98 16.53 0.19
CA SER A 24 5.79 17.75 0.01
C SER A 24 5.32 18.85 0.95
N VAL A 25 5.70 18.74 2.22
CA VAL A 25 5.98 19.91 3.05
C VAL A 25 7.50 19.96 3.13
N GLY A 26 8.07 21.11 2.74
CA GLY A 26 9.50 21.32 2.57
C GLY A 26 10.35 20.92 3.79
N PRO A 27 11.69 20.92 3.67
CA PRO A 27 12.55 20.63 4.80
C PRO A 27 12.20 21.58 5.95
N TRP A 28 11.93 21.00 7.13
CA TRP A 28 11.77 21.68 8.40
C TRP A 28 12.96 22.65 8.61
N ARG A 29 12.79 23.91 8.21
CA ARG A 29 13.55 25.04 8.73
C ARG A 29 12.60 25.78 9.67
N ASP A 30 13.02 25.91 10.92
CA ASP A 30 12.39 26.65 12.02
C ASP A 30 11.05 26.13 12.58
N ARG A 31 11.18 25.14 13.47
CA ARG A 31 10.90 25.34 14.90
C ARG A 31 11.32 24.10 15.72
N SER A 32 12.58 24.08 16.12
CA SER A 32 12.92 23.71 17.51
C SER A 32 12.01 24.52 18.45
N ASP A 33 11.39 23.86 19.43
CA ASP A 33 10.68 24.40 20.62
C ASP A 33 9.41 23.60 20.99
N LEU A 34 9.39 22.29 20.73
CA LEU A 34 8.55 21.38 21.50
C LEU A 34 9.48 20.38 22.19
N GLU A 35 10.14 20.89 23.23
CA GLU A 35 10.69 20.09 24.31
C GLU A 35 9.55 19.23 24.88
N PHE A 36 9.45 17.99 24.40
CA PHE A 36 8.76 16.96 25.17
C PHE A 36 9.70 16.61 26.32
N GLY A 37 9.30 17.10 27.50
CA GLY A 37 10.00 16.98 28.75
C GLY A 37 10.50 15.58 29.04
N GLN A 38 11.70 15.56 29.59
CA GLN A 38 12.31 14.44 30.29
C GLN A 38 11.35 13.90 31.35
N ASP A 39 10.92 12.65 31.20
CA ASP A 39 10.65 11.80 32.35
C ASP A 39 11.75 10.73 32.42
N SER A 40 12.85 11.21 32.99
CA SER A 40 13.92 10.44 33.57
C SER A 40 13.47 9.84 34.90
N GLU A 41 12.94 8.61 34.90
CA GLU A 41 13.06 7.70 36.05
C GLU A 41 12.80 6.24 35.62
N MET A 42 13.86 5.52 35.27
CA MET A 42 13.98 4.14 35.76
C MET A 42 15.45 3.81 35.99
N ARG A 43 15.80 3.91 37.27
CA ARG A 43 17.08 3.53 37.87
C ARG A 43 17.42 2.07 37.62
N LYS A 44 18.68 1.86 37.26
CA LYS A 44 19.62 0.88 37.86
C LYS A 44 19.05 -0.50 38.20
N THR A 45 19.23 -1.44 37.29
CA THR A 45 19.67 -2.78 37.65
C THR A 45 20.80 -3.19 36.71
N GLY A 46 22.02 -3.08 37.20
CA GLY A 46 23.15 -3.77 36.61
C GLY A 46 23.01 -5.26 36.89
N GLN A 47 22.94 -6.07 35.85
CA GLN A 47 23.38 -7.46 35.92
C GLN A 47 24.10 -7.82 34.62
N ARG A 48 25.34 -8.25 34.81
CA ARG A 48 26.26 -8.77 33.80
C ARG A 48 25.66 -10.03 33.19
N GLY A 49 25.50 -10.04 31.88
CA GLY A 49 25.27 -11.24 31.09
C GLY A 49 25.63 -10.92 29.65
N GLY A 50 26.81 -11.36 29.20
CA GLY A 50 27.25 -11.15 27.83
C GLY A 50 26.24 -11.72 26.83
N PRO A 51 26.00 -11.06 25.68
CA PRO A 51 25.04 -11.54 24.70
C PRO A 51 25.55 -12.85 24.11
N LYS A 52 25.01 -13.97 24.61
CA LYS A 52 24.96 -15.23 23.87
C LYS A 52 24.28 -14.90 22.55
N GLY A 53 24.99 -15.16 21.44
CA GLY A 53 24.61 -14.77 20.08
C GLY A 53 23.11 -14.85 19.87
N THR A 54 22.54 -13.71 19.49
CA THR A 54 21.12 -13.57 19.18
C THR A 54 20.80 -14.49 18.02
N ASP A 55 20.36 -15.70 18.36
CA ASP A 55 19.95 -16.71 17.41
C ASP A 55 18.72 -16.16 16.66
N ILE A 56 18.95 -15.71 15.44
CA ILE A 56 17.94 -15.20 14.51
C ILE A 56 16.74 -16.17 14.44
N GLY A 57 16.97 -17.48 14.62
CA GLY A 57 15.92 -18.49 14.68
C GLY A 57 14.91 -18.28 15.81
N ARG A 58 15.35 -17.78 16.97
CA ARG A 58 14.49 -17.54 18.14
C ARG A 58 13.65 -16.29 17.98
N LEU A 59 14.20 -15.24 17.35
CA LEU A 59 13.48 -14.01 16.99
C LEU A 59 12.42 -14.28 15.91
N VAL A 60 12.76 -15.08 14.89
CA VAL A 60 11.82 -15.53 13.85
C VAL A 60 10.72 -16.42 14.44
N SER A 61 11.05 -17.30 15.39
CA SER A 61 10.07 -18.13 16.09
C SER A 61 9.14 -17.29 16.97
N TYR A 62 9.67 -16.34 17.74
CA TYR A 62 8.85 -15.45 18.57
C TYR A 62 7.95 -14.55 17.73
N MET A 63 8.42 -14.03 16.58
CA MET A 63 7.56 -13.32 15.64
C MET A 63 6.52 -14.24 14.99
N ARG A 64 6.87 -15.51 14.72
CA ARG A 64 5.93 -16.52 14.23
C ARG A 64 4.81 -16.79 15.22
N THR A 65 5.12 -17.03 16.48
CA THR A 65 4.14 -17.39 17.50
C THR A 65 3.36 -16.18 18.02
N SER A 66 3.97 -15.00 18.13
CA SER A 66 3.34 -13.81 18.73
C SER A 66 2.64 -12.90 17.72
N TYR A 67 3.09 -12.86 16.44
CA TYR A 67 2.51 -11.97 15.42
C TYR A 67 1.90 -12.71 14.21
N LEU A 68 2.44 -13.87 13.81
CA LEU A 68 1.89 -14.64 12.67
C LEU A 68 0.79 -15.63 13.08
N SER A 69 0.74 -16.08 14.34
CA SER A 69 -0.29 -17.02 14.84
C SER A 69 -1.57 -16.33 15.36
N LEU A 70 -1.68 -15.01 15.27
CA LEU A 70 -2.94 -14.30 15.51
C LEU A 70 -3.58 -13.93 14.16
N PRO A 71 -4.31 -14.86 13.51
CA PRO A 71 -5.05 -14.57 12.27
C PRO A 71 -6.02 -13.38 12.44
N ASN A 72 -6.39 -13.07 13.69
CA ASN A 72 -7.27 -11.96 14.03
C ASN A 72 -6.57 -10.59 13.99
N CYS A 73 -5.24 -10.48 14.07
CA CYS A 73 -4.56 -9.19 14.11
C CYS A 73 -4.30 -8.57 12.72
N TRP A 74 -4.21 -9.39 11.68
CA TRP A 74 -3.91 -8.94 10.32
C TRP A 74 -4.98 -8.04 9.72
N PRO A 75 -6.28 -8.35 9.86
CA PRO A 75 -7.35 -7.46 9.41
C PRO A 75 -7.26 -6.07 10.06
N TYR A 76 -6.98 -6.00 11.37
CA TYR A 76 -6.91 -4.71 12.08
C TYR A 76 -5.78 -3.82 11.58
N LYS A 77 -4.58 -4.37 11.36
CA LYS A 77 -3.45 -3.59 10.82
C LYS A 77 -3.79 -2.99 9.45
N CYS A 78 -4.37 -3.79 8.57
CA CYS A 78 -4.76 -3.33 7.23
C CYS A 78 -5.91 -2.32 7.26
N VAL A 79 -6.92 -2.52 8.11
CA VAL A 79 -8.02 -1.58 8.30
C VAL A 79 -7.51 -0.25 8.86
N LEU A 80 -6.63 -0.30 9.87
CA LEU A 80 -6.01 0.89 10.44
C LEU A 80 -5.20 1.66 9.39
N ALA A 81 -4.37 0.96 8.63
CA ALA A 81 -3.58 1.56 7.55
C ALA A 81 -4.49 2.22 6.49
N LEU A 82 -5.60 1.59 6.13
CA LEU A 82 -6.62 2.12 5.21
C LEU A 82 -7.35 3.34 5.75
N GLN A 83 -7.65 3.36 7.05
CA GLN A 83 -8.25 4.52 7.71
C GLN A 83 -7.28 5.71 7.73
N ILE A 84 -6.03 5.49 8.13
CA ILE A 84 -4.99 6.54 8.16
C ILE A 84 -4.77 7.09 6.74
N ARG A 85 -4.73 6.22 5.73
CA ARG A 85 -4.60 6.60 4.33
C ARG A 85 -5.79 7.45 3.85
N THR A 86 -7.01 6.98 4.09
CA THR A 86 -8.23 7.69 3.67
C THR A 86 -8.33 9.06 4.32
N LEU A 87 -8.05 9.15 5.63
CA LEU A 87 -8.03 10.40 6.37
C LEU A 87 -6.92 11.33 5.88
N GLY A 88 -5.71 10.80 5.67
CA GLY A 88 -4.56 11.57 5.20
C GLY A 88 -4.82 12.25 3.87
N TYR A 89 -5.38 11.52 2.91
CA TYR A 89 -5.75 12.07 1.61
C TYR A 89 -7.00 12.94 1.64
N GLY A 90 -7.99 12.62 2.48
CA GLY A 90 -9.15 13.49 2.68
C GLY A 90 -8.75 14.87 3.22
N CYS A 91 -7.85 14.90 4.21
CA CYS A 91 -7.25 16.14 4.70
C CYS A 91 -6.45 16.87 3.60
N GLN A 92 -5.71 16.14 2.76
CA GLN A 92 -4.95 16.72 1.64
C GLN A 92 -5.87 17.36 0.59
N LEU A 93 -6.97 16.68 0.27
CA LEU A 93 -7.99 17.14 -0.67
C LEU A 93 -8.63 18.43 -0.17
N ILE A 94 -9.24 18.39 1.02
CA ILE A 94 -9.95 19.54 1.59
C ILE A 94 -8.97 20.69 1.85
N GLY A 95 -7.82 20.39 2.45
CA GLY A 95 -6.78 21.39 2.71
C GLY A 95 -6.26 22.03 1.43
N GLY A 96 -6.03 21.24 0.38
CA GLY A 96 -5.58 21.71 -0.92
C GLY A 96 -6.61 22.61 -1.60
N VAL A 97 -7.90 22.23 -1.61
CA VAL A 97 -8.98 23.06 -2.18
C VAL A 97 -9.07 24.39 -1.44
N LEU A 98 -9.03 24.36 -0.11
CA LEU A 98 -9.14 25.57 0.71
C LEU A 98 -7.95 26.53 0.52
N VAL A 99 -6.74 26.01 0.33
CA VAL A 99 -5.55 26.84 0.05
C VAL A 99 -5.59 27.39 -1.37
N GLU A 100 -6.06 26.63 -2.35
CA GLU A 100 -6.16 27.11 -3.73
C GLU A 100 -7.24 28.19 -3.90
N GLN A 101 -8.39 28.03 -3.23
CA GLN A 101 -9.47 29.04 -3.26
C GLN A 101 -9.11 30.30 -2.48
N CYS A 102 -8.37 30.18 -1.38
CA CYS A 102 -8.03 31.30 -0.48
C CYS A 102 -6.55 31.24 -0.03
N PRO A 103 -5.59 31.52 -0.92
CA PRO A 103 -4.16 31.32 -0.63
C PRO A 103 -3.64 32.11 0.57
N SER A 104 -4.12 33.34 0.77
CA SER A 104 -3.64 34.23 1.84
C SER A 104 -4.40 34.13 3.16
N ARG A 105 -5.54 33.43 3.20
CA ARG A 105 -6.45 33.47 4.36
C ARG A 105 -6.84 32.11 4.94
N SER A 106 -6.52 31.01 4.26
CA SER A 106 -6.96 29.69 4.71
C SER A 106 -6.03 29.06 5.74
N GLU A 107 -6.09 29.55 6.99
CA GLU A 107 -5.38 28.93 8.12
C GLU A 107 -5.86 27.49 8.34
N VAL A 108 -7.16 27.22 8.14
CA VAL A 108 -7.73 25.86 8.22
C VAL A 108 -7.14 24.96 7.13
N GLY A 109 -7.05 25.44 5.89
CA GLY A 109 -6.48 24.66 4.78
C GLY A 109 -5.02 24.27 5.05
N ARG A 110 -4.22 25.22 5.54
CA ARG A 110 -2.82 24.98 5.95
C ARG A 110 -2.72 23.95 7.07
N ARG A 111 -3.58 24.04 8.09
CA ARG A 111 -3.63 23.05 9.18
C ARG A 111 -3.98 21.66 8.69
N LEU A 112 -4.95 21.52 7.78
CA LEU A 112 -5.31 20.23 7.19
C LEU A 112 -4.18 19.62 6.37
N LEU A 113 -3.40 20.43 5.63
CA LEU A 113 -2.21 19.96 4.92
C LEU A 113 -1.12 19.48 5.90
N VAL A 114 -0.94 20.14 7.04
CA VAL A 114 -0.03 19.66 8.10
C VAL A 114 -0.50 18.32 8.66
N VAL A 115 -1.80 18.17 8.96
CA VAL A 115 -2.37 16.89 9.43
C VAL A 115 -2.17 15.79 8.38
N SER A 116 -2.43 16.08 7.11
CA SER A 116 -2.19 15.16 6.00
C SER A 116 -0.73 14.68 5.94
N ALA A 117 0.22 15.61 6.07
CA ALA A 117 1.64 15.29 6.08
C ALA A 117 2.02 14.38 7.27
N GLN A 118 1.49 14.64 8.46
CA GLN A 118 1.72 13.78 9.64
C GLN A 118 1.15 12.37 9.45
N LEU A 119 -0.05 12.25 8.88
CA LEU A 119 -0.65 10.94 8.58
C LEU A 119 0.12 10.19 7.50
N SER A 120 0.63 10.90 6.49
CA SER A 120 1.55 10.32 5.49
C SER A 120 2.83 9.81 6.14
N HIS A 121 3.43 10.56 7.05
CA HIS A 121 4.65 10.14 7.75
C HIS A 121 4.39 8.93 8.64
N CYS A 122 3.27 8.91 9.37
CA CYS A 122 2.83 7.76 10.15
C CYS A 122 2.74 6.49 9.28
N ARG A 123 2.14 6.58 8.07
CA ARG A 123 2.08 5.44 7.13
C ARG A 123 3.46 4.96 6.71
N THR A 124 4.39 5.86 6.41
CA THR A 124 5.78 5.48 6.13
C THR A 124 6.37 4.66 7.27
N VAL A 125 6.24 5.14 8.52
CA VAL A 125 6.78 4.44 9.69
C VAL A 125 6.12 3.07 9.89
N LEU A 126 4.79 2.97 9.73
CA LEU A 126 4.08 1.69 9.83
C LEU A 126 4.54 0.70 8.76
N ARG A 127 4.85 1.17 7.55
CA ARG A 127 5.29 0.36 6.42
C ARG A 127 6.70 -0.21 6.56
N LEU A 128 7.55 0.39 7.38
CA LEU A 128 8.86 -0.16 7.74
C LEU A 128 8.76 -1.54 8.44
N PHE A 129 7.55 -1.96 8.83
CA PHE A 129 7.30 -3.26 9.44
C PHE A 129 6.59 -4.26 8.49
N ASP A 130 6.36 -3.88 7.22
CA ASP A 130 5.70 -4.74 6.23
C ASP A 130 6.68 -5.66 5.47
N ASP A 131 8.00 -5.51 5.63
CA ASP A 131 9.02 -6.33 4.95
C ASP A 131 8.82 -7.83 5.18
N LEU A 132 8.65 -8.23 6.44
CA LEU A 132 8.48 -9.64 6.80
C LEU A 132 7.19 -10.21 6.20
N ALA A 133 6.12 -9.43 6.22
CA ALA A 133 4.85 -9.80 5.63
C ALA A 133 4.98 -9.98 4.11
N MET A 134 5.62 -9.02 3.43
CA MET A 134 5.86 -9.10 2.00
C MET A 134 6.75 -10.29 1.64
N PHE A 135 7.79 -10.55 2.44
CA PHE A 135 8.69 -11.69 2.25
C PHE A 135 7.94 -13.03 2.37
N VAL A 136 7.08 -13.19 3.38
CA VAL A 136 6.23 -14.38 3.51
C VAL A 136 5.33 -14.55 2.30
N TYR A 137 4.70 -13.47 1.82
CA TYR A 137 3.87 -13.51 0.61
C TYR A 137 4.67 -13.93 -0.63
N THR A 138 5.81 -13.29 -0.88
CA THR A 138 6.68 -13.63 -2.03
C THR A 138 7.13 -15.09 -1.96
N LYS A 139 7.45 -15.60 -0.76
CA LYS A 139 7.83 -17.00 -0.57
C LYS A 139 6.69 -17.97 -0.82
N GLN A 140 5.46 -17.63 -0.40
CA GLN A 140 4.27 -18.44 -0.66
C GLN A 140 3.94 -18.47 -2.15
N TYR A 141 4.04 -17.33 -2.82
CA TYR A 141 3.83 -17.24 -4.26
C TYR A 141 4.92 -17.99 -5.05
N GLY A 142 6.17 -17.93 -4.60
CA GLY A 142 7.32 -18.55 -5.26
C GLY A 142 7.47 -18.03 -6.68
N LEU A 143 7.46 -18.95 -7.66
CA LEU A 143 7.46 -18.61 -9.09
C LEU A 143 6.05 -18.64 -9.71
N GLY A 144 4.99 -18.70 -8.89
CA GLY A 144 3.60 -18.73 -9.34
C GLY A 144 3.19 -20.05 -9.98
N ALA A 145 3.52 -21.18 -9.35
CA ALA A 145 3.17 -22.51 -9.88
C ALA A 145 1.65 -22.72 -10.02
N GLU A 146 0.84 -21.99 -9.25
CA GLU A 146 -0.63 -22.03 -9.29
C GLU A 146 -1.23 -21.20 -10.43
N GLU A 147 -0.45 -20.33 -11.08
CA GLU A 147 -0.94 -19.47 -12.17
C GLU A 147 -0.83 -20.17 -13.52
N GLU A 148 -1.97 -20.43 -14.16
CA GLU A 148 -2.06 -21.04 -15.49
C GLU A 148 -1.52 -20.12 -16.61
N ASP A 149 -1.74 -18.80 -16.45
CA ASP A 149 -1.36 -17.82 -17.46
C ASP A 149 0.10 -17.40 -17.25
N VAL A 150 0.97 -17.80 -18.18
CA VAL A 150 2.41 -17.51 -18.15
C VAL A 150 2.68 -16.01 -18.09
N PHE A 151 1.88 -15.17 -18.76
CA PHE A 151 2.07 -13.72 -18.74
C PHE A 151 1.70 -13.13 -17.38
N ILE A 152 0.57 -13.54 -16.80
CA ILE A 152 0.18 -13.13 -15.43
C ILE A 152 1.22 -13.60 -14.41
N ARG A 153 1.75 -14.81 -14.59
CA ARG A 153 2.79 -15.37 -13.74
C ARG A 153 4.04 -14.50 -13.73
N TRP A 154 4.55 -14.13 -14.90
CA TRP A 154 5.71 -13.24 -15.03
C TRP A 154 5.45 -11.84 -14.47
N LEU A 155 4.30 -11.22 -14.76
CA LEU A 155 3.93 -9.92 -14.20
C LEU A 155 3.94 -9.94 -12.67
N SER A 156 3.44 -11.02 -12.08
CA SER A 156 3.38 -11.17 -10.62
C SER A 156 4.76 -11.42 -10.00
N VAL A 157 5.62 -12.22 -10.65
CA VAL A 157 7.02 -12.38 -10.22
C VAL A 157 7.77 -11.04 -10.26
N LEU A 158 7.62 -10.29 -11.36
CA LEU A 158 8.24 -8.96 -11.49
C LEU A 158 7.69 -7.96 -10.47
N SER A 159 6.38 -8.01 -10.20
CA SER A 159 5.75 -7.20 -9.15
C SER A 159 6.36 -7.53 -7.80
N ASN A 160 6.46 -8.81 -7.45
CA ASN A 160 7.07 -9.25 -6.20
C ASN A 160 8.54 -8.81 -6.08
N MET A 161 9.31 -8.87 -7.17
CA MET A 161 10.69 -8.36 -7.17
C MET A 161 10.75 -6.85 -6.93
N ALA A 162 9.92 -6.06 -7.61
CA ALA A 162 9.84 -4.63 -7.39
C ALA A 162 9.45 -4.31 -5.94
N ASP A 163 8.54 -5.10 -5.37
CA ASP A 163 8.10 -4.98 -3.99
C ASP A 163 9.22 -5.27 -2.99
N GLN A 164 10.00 -6.33 -3.19
CA GLN A 164 11.15 -6.67 -2.35
C GLN A 164 12.28 -5.64 -2.44
N LEU A 165 12.41 -4.92 -3.54
CA LEU A 165 13.39 -3.83 -3.71
C LEU A 165 12.88 -2.50 -3.13
N TYR A 166 11.57 -2.27 -3.16
CA TYR A 166 10.92 -1.07 -2.64
C TYR A 166 11.21 -0.87 -1.14
N TYR A 167 10.95 -1.88 -0.30
CA TYR A 167 11.03 -1.69 1.15
C TYR A 167 12.45 -1.35 1.64
N PRO A 168 13.52 -2.06 1.24
CA PRO A 168 14.88 -1.68 1.64
C PRO A 168 15.27 -0.28 1.19
N CYS A 169 14.85 0.16 0.00
CA CYS A 169 15.11 1.52 -0.46
C CYS A 169 14.41 2.56 0.44
N GLU A 170 13.19 2.27 0.87
CA GLU A 170 12.45 3.11 1.80
C GLU A 170 13.08 3.16 3.20
N HIS A 171 13.58 2.02 3.71
CA HIS A 171 14.34 1.98 4.97
C HIS A 171 15.56 2.89 4.92
N VAL A 172 16.34 2.82 3.84
CA VAL A 172 17.53 3.66 3.68
C VAL A 172 17.15 5.13 3.53
N ALA A 173 16.09 5.45 2.77
CA ALA A 173 15.59 6.81 2.61
C ALA A 173 15.14 7.41 3.95
N TRP A 174 14.34 6.67 4.71
CA TRP A 174 13.86 7.08 6.03
C TRP A 174 15.02 7.23 7.03
N ALA A 175 15.96 6.28 7.06
CA ALA A 175 17.14 6.36 7.94
C ALA A 175 18.05 7.55 7.58
N ALA A 176 18.13 7.92 6.31
CA ALA A 176 18.86 9.11 5.85
C ALA A 176 18.17 10.42 6.25
N ASP A 177 16.83 10.48 6.19
CA ASP A 177 16.05 11.61 6.71
C ASP A 177 16.22 11.75 8.23
N ALA A 178 16.23 10.63 8.96
CA ALA A 178 16.46 10.57 10.40
C ALA A 178 17.93 10.80 10.81
N LYS A 179 18.84 11.06 9.85
CA LYS A 179 20.28 11.28 10.08
C LYS A 179 21.03 10.11 10.73
N VAL A 180 20.44 8.91 10.68
CA VAL A 180 21.08 7.66 11.09
C VAL A 180 22.11 7.24 10.04
N LEU A 181 21.79 7.43 8.75
CA LEU A 181 22.70 7.17 7.64
C LEU A 181 23.08 8.49 6.94
N GLN A 182 24.38 8.66 6.67
CA GLN A 182 24.91 9.83 5.94
C GLN A 182 24.91 9.58 4.43
N VAL A 183 23.71 9.35 3.86
CA VAL A 183 23.51 9.14 2.43
C VAL A 183 22.46 10.11 1.89
N ASP A 184 22.40 10.27 0.57
CA ASP A 184 21.44 11.16 -0.08
C ASP A 184 20.02 10.58 -0.03
N SER A 185 19.23 11.04 0.95
CA SER A 185 17.82 10.67 1.14
C SER A 185 16.98 10.84 -0.14
N ALA A 186 17.19 11.92 -0.91
CA ALA A 186 16.36 12.21 -2.08
C ALA A 186 16.50 11.15 -3.17
N ARG A 187 17.71 10.61 -3.36
CA ARG A 187 17.97 9.51 -4.31
C ARG A 187 17.27 8.22 -3.89
N TRP A 188 17.32 7.87 -2.60
CA TRP A 188 16.67 6.67 -2.08
C TRP A 188 15.13 6.77 -2.08
N TRP A 189 14.58 7.96 -1.82
CA TRP A 189 13.15 8.24 -2.02
C TRP A 189 12.76 8.12 -3.49
N THR A 190 13.57 8.64 -4.41
CA THR A 190 13.31 8.51 -5.85
C THR A 190 13.31 7.04 -6.27
N LEU A 191 14.28 6.26 -5.80
CA LEU A 191 14.41 4.84 -6.13
C LEU A 191 13.24 4.00 -5.58
N SER A 192 12.85 4.23 -4.31
CA SER A 192 11.65 3.59 -3.75
C SER A 192 10.39 4.00 -4.53
N THR A 193 10.21 5.29 -4.84
CA THR A 193 9.08 5.77 -5.67
C THR A 193 9.05 5.10 -7.05
N ALA A 194 10.22 4.89 -7.67
CA ALA A 194 10.32 4.21 -8.96
C ALA A 194 9.90 2.74 -8.88
N PHE A 195 10.36 1.99 -7.86
CA PHE A 195 9.92 0.61 -7.65
C PHE A 195 8.43 0.49 -7.32
N TRP A 196 7.90 1.43 -6.54
CA TRP A 196 6.46 1.50 -6.29
C TRP A 196 5.67 1.76 -7.58
N SER A 197 6.11 2.74 -8.38
CA SER A 197 5.49 3.07 -9.68
C SER A 197 5.51 1.85 -10.63
N LEU A 198 6.63 1.12 -10.66
CA LEU A 198 6.76 -0.10 -11.46
C LEU A 198 5.77 -1.19 -11.00
N SER A 199 5.67 -1.42 -9.70
CA SER A 199 4.74 -2.40 -9.13
C SER A 199 3.27 -2.05 -9.46
N LEU A 200 2.90 -0.76 -9.34
CA LEU A 200 1.57 -0.28 -9.75
C LEU A 200 1.29 -0.47 -11.24
N LEU A 201 2.27 -0.18 -12.09
CA LEU A 201 2.15 -0.38 -13.53
C LEU A 201 1.93 -1.86 -13.87
N LEU A 202 2.73 -2.76 -13.29
CA LEU A 202 2.59 -4.20 -13.46
C LEU A 202 1.22 -4.69 -12.95
N GLY A 203 0.76 -4.18 -11.82
CA GLY A 203 -0.58 -4.47 -11.28
C GLY A 203 -1.71 -3.97 -12.18
N ALA A 204 -1.59 -2.79 -12.78
CA ALA A 204 -2.54 -2.26 -13.76
C ALA A 204 -2.59 -3.13 -15.02
N VAL A 205 -1.43 -3.50 -15.57
CA VAL A 205 -1.34 -4.40 -16.73
C VAL A 205 -1.95 -5.76 -16.41
N LYS A 206 -1.65 -6.36 -15.24
CA LYS A 206 -2.25 -7.62 -14.79
C LYS A 206 -3.76 -7.54 -14.71
N SER A 207 -4.30 -6.47 -14.11
CA SER A 207 -5.75 -6.28 -13.96
C SER A 207 -6.42 -6.15 -15.33
N LEU A 208 -5.85 -5.31 -16.22
CA LEU A 208 -6.35 -5.12 -17.58
C LEU A 208 -6.33 -6.41 -18.39
N TRP A 209 -5.21 -7.15 -18.37
CA TRP A 209 -5.07 -8.43 -19.07
C TRP A 209 -6.09 -9.45 -18.59
N THR A 210 -6.26 -9.56 -17.27
CA THR A 210 -7.25 -10.45 -16.65
C THR A 210 -8.67 -10.10 -17.10
N MET A 211 -9.03 -8.82 -17.11
CA MET A 211 -10.33 -8.36 -17.60
C MET A 211 -10.55 -8.71 -19.07
N LEU A 212 -9.57 -8.45 -19.94
CA LEU A 212 -9.67 -8.73 -21.37
C LEU A 212 -9.84 -10.23 -21.63
N LYS A 213 -9.06 -11.07 -20.95
CA LYS A 213 -9.15 -12.53 -21.06
C LYS A 213 -10.49 -13.07 -20.57
N LEU A 214 -11.02 -12.54 -19.46
CA LEU A 214 -12.34 -12.91 -18.94
C LEU A 214 -13.46 -12.49 -19.90
N ARG A 215 -13.40 -11.27 -20.45
CA ARG A 215 -14.37 -10.80 -21.45
C ARG A 215 -14.30 -11.62 -22.74
N GLN A 216 -13.11 -12.02 -23.18
CA GLN A 216 -12.94 -12.88 -24.34
C GLN A 216 -13.55 -14.27 -24.10
N LYS A 217 -13.35 -14.86 -22.91
CA LYS A 217 -14.00 -16.13 -22.52
C LYS A 217 -15.53 -16.03 -22.51
N LEU A 218 -16.09 -14.87 -22.15
CA LEU A 218 -17.54 -14.63 -22.21
C LEU A 218 -18.05 -14.42 -23.65
N ARG A 219 -17.21 -13.84 -24.53
CA ARG A 219 -17.58 -13.51 -25.91
C ARG A 219 -17.32 -14.65 -26.90
N SER A 220 -16.50 -15.64 -26.57
CA SER A 220 -16.12 -16.71 -27.50
C SER A 220 -17.38 -17.41 -28.06
N PRO A 221 -17.58 -17.44 -29.39
CA PRO A 221 -18.75 -18.05 -30.05
C PRO A 221 -18.85 -19.56 -29.91
N THR A 222 -17.89 -20.23 -29.26
CA THR A 222 -17.99 -21.64 -28.90
C THR A 222 -19.16 -21.78 -27.93
N GLY A 223 -20.36 -21.95 -28.50
CA GLY A 223 -21.68 -21.85 -27.89
C GLY A 223 -21.99 -22.90 -26.83
N HIS A 224 -20.97 -23.48 -26.19
CA HIS A 224 -21.09 -24.30 -25.00
C HIS A 224 -20.75 -23.54 -23.71
N PHE A 225 -19.79 -22.60 -23.69
CA PHE A 225 -19.38 -21.99 -22.41
C PHE A 225 -20.41 -20.97 -21.87
N ALA A 226 -20.83 -20.01 -22.69
CA ALA A 226 -21.76 -18.97 -22.27
C ALA A 226 -23.20 -19.49 -22.07
N SER A 227 -23.63 -20.47 -22.88
CA SER A 227 -24.97 -21.06 -22.81
C SER A 227 -25.13 -22.10 -21.69
N GLN A 228 -24.07 -22.84 -21.34
CA GLN A 228 -24.11 -23.85 -20.28
C GLN A 228 -23.69 -23.32 -18.91
N LEU A 229 -23.16 -22.10 -18.80
CA LEU A 229 -22.80 -21.56 -17.50
C LEU A 229 -24.07 -21.32 -16.67
N PRO A 230 -24.21 -21.94 -15.48
CA PRO A 230 -25.27 -21.59 -14.55
C PRO A 230 -25.25 -20.09 -14.27
N ARG A 231 -26.43 -19.47 -14.14
CA ARG A 231 -26.59 -18.03 -13.88
C ARG A 231 -25.77 -17.53 -12.67
N SER A 232 -25.46 -18.40 -11.71
CA SER A 232 -24.56 -18.11 -10.59
C SER A 232 -23.10 -17.93 -11.03
N LYS A 233 -22.56 -18.84 -11.84
CA LYS A 233 -21.19 -18.74 -12.39
C LYS A 233 -21.05 -17.51 -13.28
N TRP A 234 -22.07 -17.20 -14.08
CA TRP A 234 -22.04 -16.01 -14.93
C TRP A 234 -21.93 -14.72 -14.11
N ARG A 235 -22.76 -14.57 -13.07
CA ARG A 235 -22.67 -13.47 -12.10
C ARG A 235 -21.31 -13.42 -11.39
N ALA A 236 -20.71 -14.56 -11.08
CA ALA A 236 -19.37 -14.62 -10.48
C ALA A 236 -18.28 -14.09 -11.43
N VAL A 237 -18.35 -14.42 -12.73
CA VAL A 237 -17.41 -13.89 -13.73
C VAL A 237 -17.59 -12.38 -13.92
N GLU A 238 -18.83 -11.90 -14.02
CA GLU A 238 -19.13 -10.47 -14.09
C GLU A 238 -18.65 -9.73 -12.84
N ALA A 239 -18.88 -10.30 -11.67
CA ALA A 239 -18.37 -9.80 -10.40
C ALA A 239 -16.83 -9.71 -10.39
N ARG A 240 -16.14 -10.71 -10.95
CA ARG A 240 -14.68 -10.72 -11.08
C ARG A 240 -14.20 -9.62 -12.03
N ILE A 241 -14.80 -9.49 -13.22
CA ILE A 241 -14.47 -8.40 -14.17
C ILE A 241 -14.65 -7.04 -13.49
N TRP A 242 -15.72 -6.86 -12.71
CA TRP A 242 -15.94 -5.61 -11.99
C TRP A 242 -14.91 -5.37 -10.90
N SER A 243 -14.51 -6.41 -10.17
CA SER A 243 -13.42 -6.31 -9.18
C SER A 243 -12.11 -5.88 -9.83
N GLU A 244 -11.72 -6.50 -10.96
CA GLU A 244 -10.50 -6.15 -11.68
C GLU A 244 -10.56 -4.72 -12.25
N ALA A 245 -11.74 -4.25 -12.67
CA ALA A 245 -11.93 -2.87 -13.12
C ALA A 245 -11.66 -1.85 -12.00
N LEU A 246 -12.14 -2.14 -10.79
CA LEU A 246 -11.91 -1.30 -9.61
C LEU A 246 -10.44 -1.33 -9.18
N THR A 247 -9.78 -2.49 -9.27
CA THR A 247 -8.33 -2.63 -9.05
C THR A 247 -7.53 -1.81 -10.05
N LEU A 248 -7.89 -1.87 -11.34
CA LEU A 248 -7.26 -1.08 -12.38
C LEU A 248 -7.38 0.42 -12.10
N LEU A 249 -8.60 0.91 -11.83
CA LEU A 249 -8.84 2.32 -11.47
C LEU A 249 -8.03 2.76 -10.24
N SER A 250 -7.99 1.92 -9.20
CA SER A 250 -7.18 2.18 -7.99
C SER A 250 -5.69 2.29 -8.33
N ASN A 251 -5.15 1.35 -9.12
CA ASN A 251 -3.74 1.34 -9.48
C ASN A 251 -3.38 2.54 -10.37
N LEU A 252 -4.25 2.94 -11.29
CA LEU A 252 -4.03 4.12 -12.13
C LEU A 252 -4.05 5.41 -11.30
N ALA A 253 -4.96 5.52 -10.33
CA ALA A 253 -4.99 6.66 -9.43
C ALA A 253 -3.73 6.76 -8.56
N ASP A 254 -3.27 5.62 -8.04
CA ASP A 254 -2.03 5.54 -7.28
C ASP A 254 -0.80 5.79 -8.15
N LEU A 255 -0.81 5.34 -9.41
CA LEU A 255 0.29 5.56 -10.36
C LEU A 255 0.40 7.04 -10.72
N ALA A 256 -0.73 7.72 -10.90
CA ALA A 256 -0.76 9.16 -11.12
C ALA A 256 -0.07 9.92 -9.97
N ASN A 257 -0.37 9.51 -8.73
CA ASN A 257 0.27 10.05 -7.53
C ASN A 257 1.75 9.66 -7.44
N ALA A 258 2.11 8.40 -7.71
CA ALA A 258 3.49 7.94 -7.65
C ALA A 258 4.40 8.69 -8.63
N VAL A 259 3.93 8.91 -9.86
CA VAL A 259 4.64 9.72 -10.86
C VAL A 259 4.75 11.18 -10.43
N HIS A 260 3.71 11.75 -9.80
CA HIS A 260 3.78 13.11 -9.26
C HIS A 260 4.93 13.28 -8.25
N TRP A 261 5.22 12.25 -7.44
CA TRP A 261 6.28 12.25 -6.43
C TRP A 261 7.69 12.00 -6.96
N LEU A 262 7.85 11.65 -8.24
CA LEU A 262 9.17 11.52 -8.87
C LEU A 262 9.85 12.89 -9.06
N PRO A 263 11.17 12.93 -9.31
CA PRO A 263 11.86 14.18 -9.60
C PRO A 263 11.29 14.86 -10.87
N PRO A 264 11.35 16.20 -10.94
CA PRO A 264 10.93 16.95 -12.11
C PRO A 264 11.61 16.45 -13.39
N GLY A 265 10.85 16.37 -14.49
CA GLY A 265 11.32 15.85 -15.78
C GLY A 265 10.80 14.45 -16.12
N VAL A 266 10.21 13.73 -15.16
CA VAL A 266 9.52 12.46 -15.42
C VAL A 266 8.02 12.71 -15.63
N LEU A 267 7.54 12.64 -16.88
CA LEU A 267 6.10 12.79 -17.21
C LEU A 267 5.49 14.07 -16.59
N TRP A 268 4.54 13.92 -15.64
CA TRP A 268 3.87 15.00 -14.90
C TRP A 268 4.38 15.17 -13.46
N ALA A 269 5.60 14.71 -13.16
CA ALA A 269 6.25 14.87 -11.87
C ALA A 269 6.20 16.33 -11.38
N GLY A 270 5.75 16.54 -10.14
CA GLY A 270 5.60 17.87 -9.53
C GLY A 270 4.46 18.74 -10.10
N CYS A 271 3.68 18.27 -11.09
CA CYS A 271 2.65 19.11 -11.73
C CYS A 271 1.31 19.16 -11.00
N PHE A 272 1.00 18.19 -10.13
CA PHE A 272 -0.30 18.12 -9.46
C PHE A 272 -0.37 19.09 -8.27
N PRO A 273 -1.44 19.89 -8.16
CA PRO A 273 -1.69 20.66 -6.95
C PRO A 273 -2.06 19.71 -5.78
N PRO A 274 -1.90 20.14 -4.52
CA PRO A 274 -2.14 19.29 -3.36
C PRO A 274 -3.54 18.65 -3.32
N TRP A 275 -4.57 19.38 -3.79
CA TRP A 275 -5.94 18.85 -3.82
C TRP A 275 -6.10 17.68 -4.79
N LEU A 276 -5.40 17.71 -5.94
CA LEU A 276 -5.51 16.66 -6.96
C LEU A 276 -4.83 15.38 -6.46
N VAL A 277 -3.67 15.52 -5.81
CA VAL A 277 -3.00 14.39 -5.14
C VAL A 277 -3.91 13.78 -4.07
N GLY A 278 -4.56 14.64 -3.27
CA GLY A 278 -5.58 14.26 -2.30
C GLY A 278 -6.76 13.53 -2.95
N LEU A 279 -7.33 14.06 -4.02
CA LEU A 279 -8.46 13.49 -4.74
C LEU A 279 -8.14 12.07 -5.24
N MET A 280 -7.02 11.91 -5.95
CA MET A 280 -6.60 10.62 -6.50
C MET A 280 -6.38 9.59 -5.40
N GLY A 281 -5.75 10.02 -4.30
CA GLY A 281 -5.53 9.17 -3.13
C GLY A 281 -6.81 8.79 -2.39
N THR A 282 -7.75 9.72 -2.26
CA THR A 282 -9.08 9.47 -1.68
C THR A 282 -9.87 8.48 -2.53
N ILE A 283 -9.85 8.62 -3.86
CA ILE A 283 -10.52 7.69 -4.78
C ILE A 283 -9.94 6.28 -4.61
N SER A 284 -8.61 6.11 -4.68
CA SER A 284 -7.99 4.78 -4.55
C SER A 284 -8.21 4.15 -3.17
N SER A 285 -8.21 4.96 -2.11
CA SER A 285 -8.60 4.55 -0.76
C SER A 285 -10.04 4.04 -0.69
N ILE A 286 -11.00 4.82 -1.19
CA ILE A 286 -12.42 4.43 -1.17
C ILE A 286 -12.64 3.14 -1.97
N LEU A 287 -12.01 3.03 -3.15
CA LEU A 287 -12.07 1.81 -3.96
C LEU A 287 -11.51 0.60 -3.21
N SER A 288 -10.44 0.79 -2.44
CA SER A 288 -9.85 -0.27 -1.60
C SER A 288 -10.77 -0.68 -0.45
N VAL A 289 -11.39 0.29 0.24
CA VAL A 289 -12.43 0.02 1.28
C VAL A 289 -13.58 -0.77 0.67
N TYR A 290 -14.09 -0.33 -0.47
CA TYR A 290 -15.22 -0.96 -1.15
C TYR A 290 -14.91 -2.41 -1.55
N GLN A 291 -13.72 -2.66 -2.09
CA GLN A 291 -13.29 -4.02 -2.45
C GLN A 291 -13.14 -4.91 -1.22
N ALA A 292 -12.55 -4.41 -0.13
CA ALA A 292 -12.42 -5.15 1.12
C ALA A 292 -13.80 -5.50 1.73
N ALA A 293 -14.72 -4.53 1.77
CA ALA A 293 -16.08 -4.75 2.27
C ALA A 293 -16.86 -5.75 1.41
N ARG A 294 -16.68 -5.70 0.08
CA ARG A 294 -17.32 -6.64 -0.84
C ARG A 294 -16.75 -8.05 -0.69
N ALA A 295 -15.44 -8.20 -0.53
CA ALA A 295 -14.80 -9.48 -0.27
C ALA A 295 -15.30 -10.10 1.05
N GLY A 296 -15.46 -9.27 2.09
CA GLY A 296 -16.08 -9.69 3.36
C GLY A 296 -17.50 -10.22 3.21
N LYS A 297 -18.37 -9.49 2.49
CA LYS A 297 -19.76 -9.91 2.23
C LYS A 297 -19.83 -11.22 1.43
N GLN A 298 -18.99 -11.39 0.41
CA GLN A 298 -18.97 -12.61 -0.38
C GLN A 298 -18.57 -13.81 0.48
N ALA A 299 -17.58 -13.64 1.36
CA ALA A 299 -17.15 -14.69 2.28
C ALA A 299 -18.23 -15.08 3.31
N GLU A 300 -19.04 -14.13 3.77
CA GLU A 300 -20.18 -14.40 4.67
C GLU A 300 -21.27 -15.21 3.96
N VAL A 301 -21.58 -14.89 2.70
CA VAL A 301 -22.56 -15.62 1.89
C VAL A 301 -22.08 -17.04 1.53
N ASP A 302 -20.78 -17.22 1.30
CA ASP A 302 -20.18 -18.52 0.98
C ASP A 302 -19.87 -19.37 2.23
N SER A 303 -20.16 -18.87 3.44
CA SER A 303 -20.02 -19.65 4.68
C SER A 303 -21.24 -20.57 4.87
N PRO A 304 -21.04 -21.85 5.21
CA PRO A 304 -22.11 -22.84 5.37
C PRO A 304 -23.03 -22.57 6.57
#